data_AF-A0A5C6X788-F1
#
_entry.id   AF-A0A5C6X788-F1
#
_cell.length_a   1.000
_cell.length_b   1.000
_cell.length_c   1.000
_cell.angle_alpha   90.00
_cell.angle_beta   90.00
_cell.angle_gamma   90.00
#
_symmetry.space_group_name_H-M   'P 1'
#
loop_
_entity.id
_entity.type
_entity.pdbx_description
1 polymer ?
#
loop_
_entity_poly.entity_id
_entity_poly.type
_entity_poly.pdbx_seq_one_letter_code
_entity_poly.pdbx_strand_id
1 'polypeptide(L)'
;MTRSADQLAEALKEALDTTFEVSAVEGAVSVNHVQARRRLAEIRPESSTLRVALGAEFVDRPELEGASLEAAGQEELHEEVAAFRARGYREQEAEQQPAASTEPESEETPVHVQMMERGYSSIDELVAELAWLAERAQRKR
;
A
#
# COMPACT_ATOMS: atom_id res chain seq x y z
N MET A 1 -18.18 4.09 18.97
CA MET A 1 -17.02 4.75 19.59
C MET A 1 -15.85 4.54 18.66
N THR A 2 -15.25 5.62 18.18
CA THR A 2 -14.05 5.56 17.33
C THR A 2 -12.85 5.15 18.20
N ARG A 3 -12.13 4.09 17.83
CA ARG A 3 -10.92 3.67 18.57
C ARG A 3 -9.79 4.68 18.33
N SER A 4 -8.90 4.87 19.30
CA SER A 4 -7.63 5.54 19.03
C SER A 4 -6.72 4.67 18.15
N ALA A 5 -5.67 5.26 17.59
CA ALA A 5 -4.66 4.51 16.84
C ALA A 5 -4.00 3.42 17.69
N ASP A 6 -3.64 3.72 18.94
CA ASP A 6 -3.07 2.74 19.86
C ASP A 6 -4.03 1.58 20.13
N GLN A 7 -5.31 1.88 20.40
CA GLN A 7 -6.33 0.85 20.65
C GLN A 7 -6.56 -0.04 19.42
N LEU A 8 -6.53 0.55 18.22
CA LEU A 8 -6.66 -0.22 16.99
C LEU A 8 -5.40 -1.04 16.71
N ALA A 9 -4.22 -0.49 16.94
CA ALA A 9 -2.95 -1.19 16.76
C ALA A 9 -2.86 -2.42 17.67
N GLU A 10 -3.19 -2.29 18.95
CA GLU A 10 -3.22 -3.43 19.87
C GLU A 10 -4.24 -4.50 19.42
N ALA A 11 -5.45 -4.10 19.04
CA ALA A 11 -6.46 -5.05 18.55
C ALA A 11 -6.01 -5.77 17.26
N LEU A 12 -5.29 -5.09 16.37
CA LEU A 12 -4.74 -5.69 15.17
C LEU A 12 -3.55 -6.61 15.47
N LYS A 13 -2.70 -6.29 16.46
CA LYS A 13 -1.62 -7.19 16.91
C LYS A 13 -2.16 -8.49 17.51
N GLU A 14 -3.31 -8.44 18.17
CA GLU A 14 -3.98 -9.63 18.71
C GLU A 14 -4.62 -10.48 17.61
N ALA A 15 -5.11 -9.85 16.53
CA ALA A 15 -5.86 -10.52 15.47
C ALA A 15 -4.99 -10.99 14.30
N LEU A 16 -3.89 -10.30 14.00
CA LEU A 16 -2.94 -10.65 12.93
C LEU A 16 -1.85 -11.58 13.46
N ASP A 17 -1.33 -12.42 12.58
CA ASP A 17 -0.18 -13.26 12.90
C ASP A 17 1.16 -12.49 12.85
N THR A 18 2.26 -13.18 13.14
CA THR A 18 3.61 -12.60 13.20
C THR A 18 4.20 -12.21 11.84
N THR A 19 3.48 -12.44 10.74
CA THR A 19 3.91 -11.97 9.41
C THR A 19 3.59 -10.49 9.20
N PHE A 20 2.78 -9.90 10.08
CA PHE A 20 2.46 -8.47 10.10
C PHE A 20 3.20 -7.77 11.24
N GLU A 21 3.70 -6.58 10.94
CA GLU A 21 4.19 -5.65 11.94
C GLU A 21 3.24 -4.45 12.00
N VAL A 22 2.71 -4.18 13.18
CA VAL A 22 1.68 -3.16 13.41
C VAL A 22 2.20 -2.12 14.39
N SER A 23 2.14 -0.85 14.01
CA SER A 23 2.58 0.27 14.85
C SER A 23 1.61 1.45 14.76
N ALA A 24 1.37 2.13 15.87
CA ALA A 24 0.65 3.40 15.88
C ALA A 24 1.65 4.55 15.66
N VAL A 25 1.37 5.42 14.69
CA VAL A 25 2.21 6.57 14.32
C VAL A 25 1.31 7.76 14.03
N GLU A 26 1.49 8.86 14.76
CA GLU A 26 0.82 10.15 14.50
C GLU A 26 -0.72 10.06 14.34
N GLY A 27 -1.38 9.18 15.10
CA GLY A 27 -2.84 9.01 15.04
C GLY A 27 -3.33 8.09 13.92
N ALA A 28 -2.42 7.47 13.16
CA ALA A 28 -2.70 6.37 12.24
C ALA A 28 -2.07 5.06 12.73
N VAL A 29 -2.48 3.94 12.12
CA VAL A 29 -1.86 2.63 12.31
C VAL A 29 -1.16 2.25 11.03
N SER A 30 0.17 2.09 11.09
CA SER A 30 0.97 1.55 10.01
C SER A 30 1.01 0.03 10.11
N VAL A 31 0.71 -0.65 9.00
CA VAL A 31 0.83 -2.10 8.89
C VAL A 31 1.87 -2.43 7.82
N ASN A 32 2.92 -3.12 8.23
CA ASN A 32 3.97 -3.63 7.36
C ASN A 32 3.85 -5.14 7.24
N HIS A 33 4.26 -5.71 6.10
CA HIS A 33 4.36 -7.15 5.93
C HIS A 33 5.83 -7.57 5.96
N VAL A 34 6.21 -8.38 6.95
CA VAL A 34 7.59 -8.72 7.29
C VAL A 34 8.35 -9.29 6.10
N GLN A 35 7.72 -10.18 5.33
CA GLN A 35 8.36 -10.80 4.18
C GLN A 35 8.55 -9.82 3.02
N ALA A 36 7.60 -8.91 2.79
CA ALA A 36 7.66 -7.94 1.72
C ALA A 36 8.63 -6.78 2.03
N ARG A 37 9.03 -6.60 3.30
CA ARG A 37 9.90 -5.51 3.78
C ARG A 37 9.43 -4.10 3.36
N ARG A 38 8.13 -3.96 3.13
CA ARG A 38 7.51 -2.68 2.77
C ARG A 38 6.21 -2.48 3.54
N ARG A 39 5.81 -1.22 3.63
CA ARG A 39 4.51 -0.84 4.17
C ARG A 39 3.42 -1.41 3.27
N LEU A 40 2.46 -2.06 3.89
CA LEU A 40 1.33 -2.68 3.23
C LEU A 40 0.12 -1.74 3.23
N ALA A 41 -0.13 -1.08 4.37
CA ALA A 41 -1.21 -0.12 4.50
C ALA A 41 -1.00 0.89 5.63
N GLU A 42 -1.76 1.98 5.55
CA GLU A 42 -2.01 2.93 6.64
C GLU A 42 -3.50 2.92 6.98
N ILE A 43 -3.85 2.85 8.26
CA ILE A 43 -5.23 2.86 8.73
C ILE A 43 -5.47 4.10 9.58
N ARG A 44 -6.51 4.87 9.25
CA ARG A 44 -6.96 6.03 10.01
C ARG A 44 -8.21 5.68 10.81
N PRO A 45 -8.11 5.48 12.13
CA PRO A 45 -9.24 5.12 12.98
C PRO A 45 -10.34 6.18 12.98
N GLU A 46 -9.95 7.45 13.03
CA GLU A 46 -10.84 8.62 13.09
C GLU A 46 -11.84 8.69 11.93
N SER A 47 -11.40 8.35 10.72
CA SER A 47 -12.23 8.34 9.51
C SER A 47 -12.65 6.93 9.09
N SER A 48 -12.24 5.89 9.84
CA SER A 48 -12.42 4.48 9.48
C SER A 48 -11.96 4.19 8.05
N THR A 49 -10.80 4.73 7.67
CA THR A 49 -10.24 4.63 6.32
C THR A 49 -8.98 3.79 6.32
N LEU A 50 -8.88 2.85 5.39
CA LEU A 50 -7.67 2.12 5.03
C LEU A 50 -7.09 2.76 3.77
N ARG A 51 -5.78 3.03 3.77
CA ARG A 51 -5.01 3.60 2.68
C ARG A 51 -3.90 2.67 2.25
N VAL A 52 -3.68 2.57 0.94
CA VAL A 52 -2.65 1.73 0.33
C VAL A 52 -1.94 2.55 -0.74
N ALA A 53 -0.62 2.46 -0.76
CA ALA A 53 0.21 3.01 -1.84
C ALA A 53 0.47 1.91 -2.87
N LEU A 54 0.06 2.15 -4.12
CA LEU A 54 0.36 1.26 -5.24
C LEU A 54 1.54 1.86 -6.00
N GLY A 55 2.64 1.10 -6.06
CA GLY A 55 3.79 1.43 -6.91
C GLY A 55 3.99 0.34 -7.95
N ALA A 56 4.33 0.74 -9.17
CA ALA A 56 4.97 -0.15 -10.14
C ALA A 56 6.49 0.04 -10.00
N GLU A 57 7.20 -1.02 -9.61
CA GLU A 57 8.67 -1.03 -9.57
C GLU A 57 9.16 -1.60 -10.90
N PHE A 58 9.88 -0.79 -11.69
CA PHE A 58 10.24 -1.12 -13.07
C PHE A 58 11.52 -1.98 -13.19
N VAL A 59 12.00 -2.51 -12.07
CA VAL A 59 13.31 -3.15 -11.92
C VAL A 59 13.41 -4.47 -12.70
N ASP A 60 12.28 -5.09 -13.04
CA ASP A 60 12.21 -6.42 -13.69
C ASP A 60 12.16 -6.40 -15.22
N ARG A 61 12.35 -5.23 -15.87
CA ARG A 61 12.29 -5.08 -17.34
C ARG A 61 13.55 -4.40 -17.91
N PRO A 62 14.75 -5.02 -17.77
CA PRO A 62 15.99 -4.43 -18.27
C PRO A 62 16.01 -4.24 -19.80
N GLU A 63 15.08 -4.86 -20.53
CA GLU A 63 14.92 -4.71 -21.98
C GLU A 63 14.16 -3.45 -22.41
N LEU A 64 13.57 -2.69 -21.49
CA LEU A 64 12.78 -1.49 -21.77
C LEU A 64 13.52 -0.24 -21.27
N GLU A 65 13.56 0.82 -22.09
CA GLU A 65 14.18 2.10 -21.74
C GLU A 65 13.27 3.29 -22.09
N GLY A 66 13.44 4.40 -21.36
CA GLY A 66 12.76 5.67 -21.60
C GLY A 66 11.23 5.53 -21.68
N ALA A 67 10.63 6.07 -22.73
CA ALA A 67 9.16 6.10 -22.91
C ALA A 67 8.50 4.71 -22.95
N SER A 68 9.23 3.65 -23.35
CA SER A 68 8.68 2.28 -23.36
C SER A 68 8.62 1.68 -21.95
N LEU A 69 9.59 2.02 -21.11
CA LEU A 69 9.61 1.66 -19.70
C LEU A 69 8.47 2.37 -18.96
N GLU A 70 8.32 3.68 -19.19
CA GLU A 70 7.24 4.51 -18.63
C GLU A 70 5.85 3.97 -19.00
N ALA A 71 5.62 3.67 -20.29
CA ALA A 71 4.35 3.11 -20.75
C ALA A 71 4.01 1.77 -20.08
N ALA A 72 5.01 0.89 -19.92
CA ALA A 72 4.82 -0.42 -19.32
C ALA A 72 4.40 -0.34 -17.84
N GLY A 73 5.03 0.50 -17.03
CA GLY A 73 4.58 0.63 -15.63
C GLY A 73 3.35 1.51 -15.45
N GLN A 74 3.00 2.38 -16.40
CA GLN A 74 1.68 3.01 -16.40
C GLN A 74 0.57 1.98 -16.67
N GLU A 75 0.80 1.03 -17.58
CA GLU A 75 -0.10 -0.10 -17.82
C GLU A 75 -0.21 -0.98 -16.57
N GLU A 76 0.90 -1.38 -15.96
CA GLU A 76 0.89 -2.18 -14.73
C GLU A 76 0.16 -1.47 -13.58
N LEU A 77 0.43 -0.18 -13.37
CA LEU A 77 -0.26 0.60 -12.36
C LEU A 77 -1.76 0.69 -12.66
N HIS A 78 -2.15 0.80 -13.93
CA HIS A 78 -3.57 0.81 -14.31
C HIS A 78 -4.27 -0.52 -13.99
N GLU A 79 -3.61 -1.64 -14.25
CA GLU A 79 -4.10 -2.97 -13.88
C GLU A 79 -4.26 -3.12 -12.36
N GLU A 80 -3.30 -2.61 -11.58
CA GLU A 80 -3.39 -2.58 -10.12
C GLU A 80 -4.57 -1.73 -9.65
N VAL A 81 -4.69 -0.51 -10.16
CA VAL A 81 -5.79 0.39 -9.82
C VAL A 81 -7.13 -0.26 -10.16
N ALA A 82 -7.25 -0.95 -11.30
CA ALA A 82 -8.45 -1.67 -11.68
C ALA A 82 -8.80 -2.80 -10.68
N ALA A 83 -7.80 -3.58 -10.25
CA ALA A 83 -8.00 -4.63 -9.25
C ALA A 83 -8.47 -4.07 -7.90
N PHE A 84 -7.90 -2.94 -7.47
CA PHE A 84 -8.31 -2.26 -6.23
C PHE A 84 -9.71 -1.62 -6.35
N ARG A 85 -10.03 -0.98 -7.48
CA ARG A 85 -11.37 -0.43 -7.76
C ARG A 85 -12.43 -1.54 -7.74
N ALA A 86 -12.15 -2.70 -8.33
CA ALA A 86 -13.07 -3.85 -8.31
C ALA A 86 -13.39 -4.34 -6.88
N ARG A 87 -12.49 -4.07 -5.92
CA ARG A 87 -12.63 -4.40 -4.51
C ARG A 87 -13.23 -3.26 -3.66
N GLY A 88 -13.60 -2.15 -4.29
CA GLY A 88 -14.27 -1.01 -3.65
C GLY A 88 -13.33 0.11 -3.18
N TYR A 89 -12.05 0.07 -3.55
CA TYR A 89 -11.15 1.19 -3.30
C TYR A 89 -11.43 2.35 -4.27
N ARG A 90 -11.07 3.56 -3.83
CA ARG A 90 -11.13 4.79 -4.61
C ARG A 90 -9.75 5.44 -4.64
N GLU A 91 -9.42 6.09 -5.74
CA GLU A 91 -8.20 6.91 -5.80
C GLU A 91 -8.33 8.11 -4.88
N GLN A 92 -7.25 8.43 -4.15
CA GLN A 92 -7.11 9.75 -3.59
C GLN A 92 -6.71 10.74 -4.69
N GLU A 93 -7.42 11.88 -4.76
CA GLU A 93 -7.17 12.95 -5.73
C GLU A 93 -5.83 13.69 -5.53
N ALA A 94 -5.04 13.36 -4.50
CA ALA A 94 -3.80 14.05 -4.19
C ALA A 94 -2.55 13.19 -4.46
N GLU A 95 -1.74 13.69 -5.40
CA GLU A 95 -0.31 13.42 -5.59
C GLU A 95 0.09 12.07 -6.21
N GLN A 96 0.18 12.06 -7.55
CA GLN A 96 1.27 11.35 -8.23
C GLN A 96 2.58 12.07 -7.84
N GLN A 97 3.18 11.66 -6.73
CA GLN A 97 4.53 12.09 -6.39
C GLN A 97 5.53 11.24 -7.18
N PRO A 98 6.44 11.82 -7.99
CA PRO A 98 7.66 11.11 -8.33
C PRO A 98 8.40 10.83 -7.02
N ALA A 99 8.70 9.57 -6.75
CA ALA A 99 9.50 9.20 -5.59
C ALA A 99 10.90 9.80 -5.74
N ALA A 100 11.26 10.77 -4.91
CA ALA A 100 12.63 11.26 -4.82
C ALA A 100 13.47 10.26 -4.03
N SER A 101 14.40 9.56 -4.70
CA SER A 101 15.42 8.75 -4.03
C SER A 101 16.33 9.63 -3.19
N THR A 102 16.57 9.25 -1.93
CA THR A 102 17.54 9.90 -1.03
C THR A 102 18.99 9.42 -1.23
N GLU A 103 19.31 8.75 -2.33
CA GLU A 103 20.68 8.31 -2.65
C GLU A 103 21.21 9.02 -3.92
N PRO A 104 22.37 9.70 -3.86
CA PRO A 104 22.86 10.54 -4.95
C PRO A 104 23.51 9.81 -6.15
N GLU A 105 23.49 8.46 -6.23
CA GLU A 105 24.16 7.71 -7.30
C GLU A 105 23.40 6.43 -7.75
N SER A 106 22.07 6.46 -7.81
CA SER A 106 21.31 5.37 -8.46
C SER A 106 20.35 5.95 -9.48
N GLU A 107 20.45 5.42 -10.70
CA GLU A 107 19.63 5.75 -11.87
C GLU A 107 18.15 5.86 -11.46
N GLU A 108 17.59 7.07 -11.63
CA GLU A 108 16.21 7.40 -11.28
C GLU A 108 15.26 6.44 -11.99
N THR A 109 14.75 5.45 -11.25
CA THR A 109 13.64 4.63 -11.72
C THR A 109 12.34 5.34 -11.31
N PRO A 110 11.65 6.04 -12.22
CA PRO A 110 10.46 6.82 -11.88
C PRO A 110 9.35 5.89 -11.40
N VAL A 111 8.94 6.01 -10.14
CA VAL A 111 7.88 5.21 -9.54
C VAL A 111 6.56 5.94 -9.74
N HIS A 112 5.69 5.47 -10.63
CA HIS A 112 4.30 5.91 -10.59
C HIS A 112 3.67 5.37 -9.31
N VAL A 113 3.33 6.27 -8.39
CA VAL A 113 2.62 5.94 -7.15
C VAL A 113 1.18 6.41 -7.27
N GLN A 114 0.23 5.51 -7.00
CA GLN A 114 -1.18 5.84 -6.83
C GLN A 114 -1.63 5.49 -5.42
N MET A 115 -2.15 6.48 -4.72
CA MET A 115 -2.79 6.26 -3.42
C MET A 115 -4.23 5.81 -3.62
N MET A 116 -4.59 4.72 -2.96
CA MET A 116 -5.92 4.14 -2.94
C MET A 116 -6.46 4.13 -1.52
N GLU A 117 -7.76 4.38 -1.34
CA GLU A 117 -8.43 4.31 -0.05
C GLU A 117 -9.74 3.53 -0.09
N ARG A 118 -10.07 2.89 1.03
CA ARG A 118 -11.34 2.19 1.26
C ARG A 118 -11.80 2.41 2.69
N GLY A 119 -13.10 2.61 2.88
CA GLY A 119 -13.70 2.62 4.22
C GLY A 119 -13.84 1.20 4.77
N TYR A 120 -13.64 1.02 6.06
CA TYR A 120 -13.89 -0.24 6.76
C TYR A 120 -14.92 -0.05 7.87
N SER A 121 -15.63 -1.12 8.22
CA SER A 121 -16.72 -1.10 9.20
C SER A 121 -16.43 -1.94 10.46
N SER A 122 -15.46 -2.85 10.39
CA SER A 122 -15.07 -3.72 11.51
C SER A 122 -13.59 -4.09 11.49
N ILE A 123 -13.09 -4.64 12.60
CA ILE A 123 -11.72 -5.18 12.68
C ILE A 123 -11.60 -6.44 11.82
N ASP A 124 -12.62 -7.30 11.79
CA ASP A 124 -12.59 -8.51 10.96
C ASP A 124 -12.48 -8.17 9.46
N GLU A 125 -13.16 -7.10 9.02
CA GLU A 125 -13.02 -6.59 7.66
C GLU A 125 -11.59 -6.11 7.37
N LEU A 126 -10.98 -5.37 8.33
CA LEU A 126 -9.59 -4.95 8.22
C LEU A 126 -8.63 -6.13 8.15
N VAL A 127 -8.79 -7.14 9.00
CA VAL A 127 -7.91 -8.32 9.04
C VAL A 127 -7.99 -9.09 7.72
N ALA A 128 -9.20 -9.33 7.21
CA ALA A 128 -9.40 -9.97 5.91
C ALA A 128 -8.80 -9.15 4.76
N GLU A 129 -8.86 -7.82 4.87
CA GLU A 129 -8.27 -6.91 3.89
C GLU A 129 -6.74 -6.92 3.91
N LEU A 130 -6.13 -6.87 5.09
CA LEU A 130 -4.68 -6.93 5.25
C LEU A 130 -4.12 -8.29 4.78
N ALA A 131 -4.84 -9.39 5.01
CA ALA A 131 -4.48 -10.70 4.49
C ALA A 131 -4.46 -10.74 2.96
N TRP A 132 -5.52 -10.22 2.31
CA TRP A 132 -5.57 -10.14 0.84
C TRP A 132 -4.45 -9.28 0.27
N LEU A 133 -4.16 -8.13 0.89
CA LEU A 133 -3.05 -7.27 0.51
C LEU A 133 -1.71 -8.00 0.63
N ALA A 134 -1.52 -8.81 1.68
CA ALA A 134 -0.28 -9.58 1.89
C ALA A 134 -0.10 -10.66 0.82
N GLU A 135 -1.15 -11.41 0.50
CA GLU A 135 -1.15 -12.39 -0.60
C GLU A 135 -0.83 -11.72 -1.95
N ARG A 136 -1.41 -10.55 -2.21
CA ARG A 136 -1.16 -9.79 -3.44
C ARG A 136 0.29 -9.30 -3.50
N ALA A 137 0.82 -8.78 -2.39
CA ALA A 137 2.21 -8.31 -2.32
C ALA A 137 3.22 -9.45 -2.51
N GLN A 138 2.89 -10.68 -2.11
CA GLN A 138 3.72 -11.86 -2.36
C GLN A 138 3.69 -12.33 -3.82
N ARG A 139 2.56 -12.20 -4.53
CA ARG A 139 2.45 -12.59 -5.95
C ARG A 139 3.20 -11.67 -6.91
N LYS A 140 3.55 -10.47 -6.46
CA LYS A 140 4.29 -9.46 -7.23
C LYS A 140 5.81 -9.54 -7.07
N ARG A 141 6.32 -10.51 -6.31
CA ARG A 141 7.74 -10.88 -6.28
C ARG A 141 7.99 -12.06 -7.19
#